data_AF-A0A2T5C9Y8-F1
#
_entry.id   AF-A0A2T5C9Y8-F1
#
_cell.length_a   1.000
_cell.length_b   1.000
_cell.length_c   1.000
_cell.angle_alpha   90.00
_cell.angle_beta   90.00
_cell.angle_gamma   90.00
#
_symmetry.space_group_name_H-M   'P 1'
#
loop_
_entity.id
_entity.type
_entity.pdbx_description
1 polymer ?
#
loop_
_entity_poly.entity_id
_entity_poly.type
_entity_poly.pdbx_seq_one_letter_code
_entity_poly.pdbx_strand_id
1 'polypeptide(L)'
;MEVAAVLDQVANLQILNQFLLSLFLLIPMVLVARTAVAGTRYSPILIIVIFGLTMGYVLVSSGVSTPGLPQFSLIDLISRATIVALTVSFFVGGQELRKILGGIEVEPDDMVIPSKEETFVGTGRTQLIFIVRAFFLLIGIEALYRLTLGLSFSDLSRFYPLIAYLGLVGAVIMIDHKAQVTNKRLYIKMGIVEVVAILGILLGSYTIAMWIKPLIALPQIFFAMIISAGLGALMYRWRFGPTIRALLFAGIPVVLAANFMIGGSRITEAFAITGMNAVLAYGFFGQMFWMFGGIALLMLFGKTGHARNLAPGMAGALSHSGLTGACTAGDLGNTAAYRAPIMINVPFFGHIFVFSILAMSAQQGSLMMWPSLLIVLAGVLLTVFSLKTMSKADGKDASEVKGLMQFSFGWQLCAVFGGFVLLSVAGMPLGFTAMSVSSGISHFGLFAATQGGMFGEEASLLIPFIFSMPFLVHPLVFFMFGRAMESDGEMPRVPVFILAGIGLLGVLYSMIAV
;
A
#
# COMPACT_ATOMS: atom_id res chain seq x y z
N MET A 1 6.16 -19.64 44.91
CA MET A 1 6.49 -19.24 43.53
C MET A 1 6.64 -17.72 43.53
N GLU A 2 7.84 -17.22 43.26
CA GLU A 2 8.06 -15.78 43.17
C GLU A 2 7.16 -15.19 42.08
N VAL A 3 6.51 -14.07 42.37
CA VAL A 3 5.60 -13.36 41.44
C VAL A 3 6.29 -13.12 40.09
N ALA A 4 7.60 -12.90 40.08
CA ALA A 4 8.41 -12.79 38.87
C ALA A 4 8.37 -14.05 37.98
N ALA A 5 8.43 -15.25 38.56
CA ALA A 5 8.38 -16.50 37.80
C ALA A 5 6.98 -16.75 37.20
N VAL A 6 5.92 -16.34 37.89
CA VAL A 6 4.55 -16.40 37.38
C VAL A 6 4.35 -15.40 36.24
N LEU A 7 4.83 -14.16 36.42
CA LEU A 7 4.76 -13.12 35.38
C LEU A 7 5.53 -13.52 34.12
N ASP A 8 6.69 -14.17 34.27
CA ASP A 8 7.47 -14.64 33.14
C ASP A 8 6.81 -15.84 32.43
N GLN A 9 6.22 -16.79 33.16
CA GLN A 9 5.41 -17.87 32.57
C GLN A 9 4.19 -17.34 31.82
N VAL A 10 3.46 -16.38 32.39
CA VAL A 10 2.31 -15.74 31.74
C VAL A 10 2.72 -15.03 30.46
N ALA A 11 3.84 -14.29 30.50
CA ALA A 11 4.38 -13.62 29.31
C ALA A 11 4.79 -14.61 28.20
N ASN A 12 5.44 -15.72 28.56
CA ASN A 12 5.84 -16.75 27.60
C ASN A 12 4.63 -17.43 26.93
N LEU A 13 3.56 -17.71 27.69
CA LEU A 13 2.30 -18.25 27.15
C LEU A 13 1.56 -17.24 26.26
N GLN A 14 1.64 -15.96 26.58
CA GLN A 14 1.00 -14.90 25.80
C GLN A 14 1.55 -14.80 24.36
N ILE A 15 2.81 -15.15 24.11
CA ILE A 15 3.40 -15.04 22.77
C ILE A 15 2.83 -16.04 21.78
N LEU A 16 2.75 -17.32 22.16
CA LEU A 16 2.17 -18.33 21.29
C LEU A 16 0.68 -18.04 21.04
N ASN A 17 -0.03 -17.59 22.07
CA ASN A 17 -1.42 -17.17 21.95
C ASN A 17 -1.56 -15.98 21.02
N GLN A 18 -0.73 -14.94 21.15
CA GLN A 18 -0.76 -13.81 20.22
C GLN A 18 -0.43 -14.24 18.80
N PHE A 19 0.53 -15.15 18.62
CA PHE A 19 0.90 -15.65 17.30
C PHE A 19 -0.27 -16.36 16.63
N LEU A 20 -0.89 -17.30 17.34
CA LEU A 20 -2.06 -18.01 16.84
C LEU A 20 -3.24 -17.06 16.62
N LEU A 21 -3.52 -16.14 17.55
CA LEU A 21 -4.60 -15.16 17.38
C LEU A 21 -4.37 -14.28 16.15
N SER A 22 -3.16 -13.76 15.94
CA SER A 22 -2.86 -12.96 14.75
C SER A 22 -3.02 -13.76 13.46
N LEU A 23 -2.61 -15.03 13.45
CA LEU A 23 -2.81 -15.94 12.33
C LEU A 23 -4.30 -16.19 12.06
N PHE A 24 -5.08 -16.52 13.10
CA PHE A 24 -6.51 -16.82 13.00
C PHE A 24 -7.41 -15.61 12.84
N LEU A 25 -6.91 -14.39 13.03
CA LEU A 25 -7.64 -13.18 12.71
C LEU A 25 -7.33 -12.69 11.29
N LEU A 26 -6.06 -12.62 10.91
CA LEU A 26 -5.65 -12.01 9.64
C LEU A 26 -5.85 -12.94 8.44
N ILE A 27 -5.49 -14.22 8.53
CA ILE A 27 -5.61 -15.14 7.39
C ILE A 27 -7.08 -15.38 7.04
N PRO A 28 -7.97 -15.73 8.01
CA PRO A 28 -9.39 -15.89 7.70
C PRO A 28 -10.03 -14.61 7.15
N MET A 29 -9.63 -13.43 7.60
CA MET A 29 -10.13 -12.17 7.03
C MET A 29 -9.83 -12.06 5.52
N VAL A 30 -8.61 -12.38 5.10
CA VAL A 30 -8.25 -12.41 3.68
C VAL A 30 -8.99 -13.51 2.92
N LEU A 31 -9.16 -14.69 3.51
CA LEU A 31 -9.86 -15.80 2.86
C LEU A 31 -11.37 -15.53 2.71
N VAL A 32 -12.03 -15.06 3.76
CA VAL A 32 -13.45 -14.66 3.74
C VAL A 32 -13.67 -13.57 2.70
N ALA A 33 -12.75 -12.60 2.64
CA ALA A 33 -12.82 -11.55 1.63
C ALA A 33 -12.77 -12.10 0.20
N ARG A 34 -11.91 -13.09 -0.07
CA ARG A 34 -11.84 -13.77 -1.37
C ARG A 34 -13.07 -14.63 -1.65
N THR A 35 -13.61 -15.30 -0.64
CA THR A 35 -14.84 -16.09 -0.76
C THR A 35 -16.05 -15.20 -1.04
N ALA A 36 -16.16 -14.04 -0.38
CA ALA A 36 -17.28 -13.12 -0.56
C ALA A 36 -17.36 -12.54 -1.99
N VAL A 37 -16.23 -12.41 -2.67
CA VAL A 37 -16.18 -11.93 -4.07
C VAL A 37 -15.99 -13.06 -5.09
N ALA A 38 -15.98 -14.32 -4.66
CA ALA A 38 -15.77 -15.46 -5.53
C ALA A 38 -16.83 -15.52 -6.64
N GLY A 39 -16.39 -15.77 -7.88
CA GLY A 39 -17.28 -15.78 -9.05
C GLY A 39 -17.75 -14.39 -9.49
N THR A 40 -17.32 -13.32 -8.82
CA THR A 40 -17.63 -11.93 -9.20
C THR A 40 -16.39 -11.25 -9.80
N ARG A 41 -16.56 -10.03 -10.31
CA ARG A 41 -15.47 -9.17 -10.80
C ARG A 41 -14.96 -8.16 -9.75
N TYR A 42 -15.35 -8.33 -8.49
CA TYR A 42 -14.98 -7.40 -7.41
C TYR A 42 -13.65 -7.81 -6.74
N SER A 43 -12.89 -6.82 -6.28
CA SER A 43 -11.63 -7.09 -5.56
C SER A 43 -11.89 -7.50 -4.11
N PRO A 44 -11.20 -8.52 -3.58
CA PRO A 44 -11.27 -8.92 -2.17
C PRO A 44 -10.90 -7.79 -1.19
N ILE A 45 -10.06 -6.83 -1.62
CA ILE A 45 -9.58 -5.73 -0.75
C ILE A 45 -10.74 -4.95 -0.16
N LEU A 46 -11.83 -4.77 -0.91
CA LEU A 46 -13.05 -4.13 -0.42
C LEU A 46 -13.56 -4.77 0.87
N ILE A 47 -13.65 -6.10 0.88
CA ILE A 47 -14.19 -6.87 2.00
C ILE A 47 -13.19 -6.90 3.17
N ILE A 48 -11.88 -6.98 2.89
CA ILE A 48 -10.83 -6.92 3.92
C ILE A 48 -10.99 -5.67 4.79
N VAL A 49 -11.34 -4.53 4.19
CA VAL A 49 -11.43 -3.28 4.93
C VAL A 49 -12.65 -3.25 5.85
N ILE A 50 -13.81 -3.61 5.31
CA ILE A 50 -15.06 -3.63 6.08
C ILE A 50 -14.89 -4.56 7.29
N PHE A 51 -14.36 -5.77 7.06
CA PHE A 51 -14.11 -6.73 8.13
C PHE A 51 -13.04 -6.26 9.09
N GLY A 52 -11.93 -5.70 8.60
CA GLY A 52 -10.85 -5.18 9.43
C GLY A 52 -11.31 -4.08 10.38
N LEU A 53 -11.99 -3.05 9.85
CA LEU A 53 -12.49 -1.94 10.66
C LEU A 53 -13.54 -2.39 11.66
N THR A 54 -14.48 -3.23 11.22
CA THR A 54 -15.53 -3.77 12.09
C THR A 54 -14.92 -4.60 13.21
N MET A 55 -13.97 -5.48 12.89
CA MET A 55 -13.31 -6.32 13.90
C MET A 55 -12.54 -5.47 14.91
N GLY A 56 -11.77 -4.48 14.44
CA GLY A 56 -11.06 -3.55 15.32
C GLY A 56 -12.00 -2.81 16.27
N TYR A 57 -13.11 -2.29 15.76
CA TYR A 57 -14.13 -1.62 16.54
C TYR A 57 -14.76 -2.56 17.58
N VAL A 58 -15.17 -3.76 17.15
CA VAL A 58 -15.81 -4.76 18.03
C VAL A 58 -14.89 -5.17 19.17
N LEU A 59 -13.59 -5.36 18.93
CA LEU A 59 -12.63 -5.69 19.99
C LEU A 59 -12.59 -4.63 21.10
N VAL A 60 -12.71 -3.36 20.74
CA VAL A 60 -12.72 -2.26 21.72
C VAL A 60 -14.09 -2.10 22.35
N SER A 61 -15.17 -2.09 21.55
CA SER A 61 -16.54 -1.89 22.06
C SER A 61 -17.03 -3.01 22.97
N SER A 62 -16.49 -4.22 22.81
CA SER A 62 -16.77 -5.37 23.68
C SER A 62 -15.88 -5.44 24.93
N GLY A 63 -14.91 -4.53 25.07
CA GLY A 63 -13.95 -4.54 26.18
C GLY A 63 -12.85 -5.61 26.09
N VAL A 64 -12.72 -6.29 24.95
CA VAL A 64 -11.65 -7.29 24.72
C VAL A 64 -10.27 -6.63 24.60
N SER A 65 -10.22 -5.39 24.11
CA SER A 65 -8.99 -4.62 23.89
C SER A 65 -9.20 -3.14 24.14
N THR A 66 -8.11 -2.38 24.20
CA THR A 66 -8.13 -0.91 24.20
C THR A 66 -7.76 -0.36 22.81
N PRO A 67 -8.05 0.92 22.51
CA PRO A 67 -7.69 1.51 21.23
C PRO A 67 -6.21 1.36 20.87
N GLY A 68 -5.94 1.06 19.61
CA GLY A 68 -4.61 0.69 19.10
C GLY A 68 -4.24 -0.79 19.29
N LEU A 69 -5.13 -1.58 19.89
CA LEU A 69 -4.97 -3.02 20.15
C LEU A 69 -3.63 -3.44 20.77
N PRO A 70 -3.15 -2.78 21.84
CA PRO A 70 -1.86 -3.13 22.45
C PRO A 70 -1.82 -4.58 22.98
N GLN A 71 -2.97 -5.17 23.31
CA GLN A 71 -3.08 -6.58 23.70
C GLN A 71 -2.85 -7.55 22.52
N PHE A 72 -2.92 -7.06 21.28
CA PHE A 72 -2.66 -7.80 20.05
C PHE A 72 -1.39 -7.28 19.36
N SER A 73 -0.27 -7.21 20.09
CA SER A 73 0.99 -6.59 19.62
C SER A 73 1.55 -7.16 18.30
N LEU A 74 1.27 -8.43 17.97
CA LEU A 74 1.66 -8.98 16.66
C LEU A 74 0.86 -8.42 15.49
N ILE A 75 -0.39 -8.00 15.72
CA ILE A 75 -1.19 -7.30 14.70
C ILE A 75 -0.62 -5.90 14.46
N ASP A 76 -0.23 -5.18 15.52
CA ASP A 76 0.48 -3.91 15.38
C ASP A 76 1.82 -4.09 14.65
N LEU A 77 2.59 -5.14 14.97
CA LEU A 77 3.84 -5.46 14.27
C LEU A 77 3.62 -5.65 12.75
N ILE A 78 2.61 -6.43 12.35
CA ILE A 78 2.29 -6.65 10.94
C ILE A 78 1.78 -5.38 10.26
N SER A 79 1.02 -4.54 10.98
CA SER A 79 0.53 -3.24 10.45
C SER A 79 1.68 -2.30 10.07
N ARG A 80 2.84 -2.45 10.71
CA ARG A 80 4.08 -1.69 10.46
C ARG A 80 4.97 -2.32 9.39
N ALA A 81 4.70 -3.55 8.96
CA ALA A 81 5.47 -4.26 7.93
C ALA A 81 5.16 -3.77 6.48
N THR A 82 4.53 -2.61 6.32
CA THR A 82 4.21 -2.02 5.01
C THR A 82 5.44 -1.84 4.13
N ILE A 83 6.57 -1.41 4.69
CA ILE A 83 7.83 -1.22 3.96
C ILE A 83 8.33 -2.55 3.39
N VAL A 84 8.12 -3.68 4.09
CA VAL A 84 8.48 -5.03 3.62
C VAL A 84 7.74 -5.36 2.32
N ALA A 85 6.42 -5.19 2.30
CA ALA A 85 5.59 -5.48 1.13
C ALA A 85 5.89 -4.53 -0.05
N LEU A 86 6.10 -3.24 0.24
CA LEU A 86 6.40 -2.24 -0.78
C LEU A 86 7.79 -2.43 -1.40
N THR A 87 8.78 -2.86 -0.60
CA THR A 87 10.14 -3.16 -1.11
C THR A 87 10.08 -4.13 -2.28
N VAL A 88 9.26 -5.18 -2.20
CA VAL A 88 9.09 -6.14 -3.29
C VAL A 88 8.42 -5.50 -4.52
N SER A 89 7.39 -4.68 -4.31
CA SER A 89 6.69 -3.98 -5.40
C SER A 89 7.61 -2.99 -6.15
N PHE A 90 8.50 -2.30 -5.42
CA PHE A 90 9.52 -1.42 -5.99
C PHE A 90 10.57 -2.20 -6.79
N PHE A 91 11.03 -3.34 -6.28
CA PHE A 91 11.95 -4.20 -7.00
C PHE A 91 11.39 -4.59 -8.37
N VAL A 92 10.15 -5.12 -8.39
CA VAL A 92 9.51 -5.57 -9.64
C VAL A 92 9.32 -4.42 -10.61
N GLY A 93 8.80 -3.28 -10.16
CA GLY A 93 8.62 -2.19 -11.12
C GLY A 93 9.93 -1.53 -11.55
N GLY A 94 11.01 -1.63 -10.77
CA GLY A 94 12.37 -1.33 -11.23
C GLY A 94 12.82 -2.24 -12.39
N GLN A 95 12.54 -3.54 -12.30
CA GLN A 95 12.79 -4.48 -13.40
C GLN A 95 11.97 -4.11 -14.65
N GLU A 96 10.68 -3.87 -14.49
CA GLU A 96 9.79 -3.55 -15.62
C GLU A 96 10.17 -2.21 -16.27
N LEU A 97 10.56 -1.21 -15.47
CA LEU A 97 11.03 0.07 -15.99
C LEU A 97 12.30 -0.11 -16.84
N ARG A 98 13.25 -0.95 -16.39
CA ARG A 98 14.45 -1.27 -17.18
C ARG A 98 14.10 -1.95 -18.50
N LYS A 99 13.17 -2.92 -18.48
CA LYS A 99 12.74 -3.65 -19.68
C LYS A 99 12.13 -2.69 -20.70
N ILE A 100 11.23 -1.80 -20.25
CA ILE A 100 10.56 -0.83 -21.12
C ILE A 100 11.54 0.20 -21.68
N LEU A 101 12.33 0.86 -20.82
CA LEU A 101 13.26 1.90 -21.25
C LEU A 101 14.40 1.35 -22.10
N GLY A 102 14.77 0.09 -21.89
CA GLY A 102 15.79 -0.59 -22.67
C GLY A 102 15.27 -1.30 -23.92
N GLY A 103 13.95 -1.36 -24.14
CA GLY A 103 13.36 -2.17 -25.21
C GLY A 103 13.74 -3.66 -25.12
N ILE A 104 13.87 -4.18 -23.90
CA ILE A 104 14.39 -5.53 -23.65
C ILE A 104 13.23 -6.50 -23.45
N GLU A 105 13.12 -7.48 -24.34
CA GLU A 105 12.25 -8.62 -24.13
C GLU A 105 12.99 -9.67 -23.29
N VAL A 106 12.33 -10.12 -22.22
CA VAL A 106 12.82 -11.19 -21.36
C VAL A 106 11.81 -12.33 -21.45
N GLU A 107 12.31 -13.56 -21.56
CA GLU A 107 11.44 -14.74 -21.60
C GLU A 107 10.52 -14.80 -20.37
N PRO A 108 9.26 -15.23 -20.55
CA PRO A 108 8.33 -15.42 -19.44
C PRO A 108 8.91 -16.35 -18.38
N ASP A 109 8.61 -16.05 -17.11
CA ASP A 109 9.04 -16.90 -16.00
C ASP A 109 8.22 -18.20 -15.96
N ASP A 110 8.82 -19.27 -16.46
CA ASP A 110 8.28 -20.64 -16.50
C ASP A 110 8.71 -21.50 -15.30
N MET A 111 9.39 -20.92 -14.30
CA MET A 111 9.94 -21.68 -13.17
C MET A 111 8.85 -22.32 -12.31
N VAL A 112 7.69 -21.68 -12.21
CA VAL A 112 6.56 -22.13 -11.40
C VAL A 112 5.25 -21.92 -12.13
N ILE A 113 4.50 -23.01 -12.29
CA ILE A 113 3.11 -22.99 -12.73
C ILE A 113 2.24 -23.22 -11.47
N PRO A 114 1.48 -22.21 -11.02
CA PRO A 114 0.61 -22.32 -9.86
C PRO A 114 -0.46 -23.40 -10.04
N SER A 115 -0.76 -24.13 -8.97
CA SER A 115 -1.93 -25.01 -8.91
C SER A 115 -3.21 -24.16 -8.88
N LYS A 116 -4.10 -24.46 -9.83
CA LYS A 116 -5.44 -23.86 -9.94
C LYS A 116 -6.51 -24.63 -9.17
N GLU A 117 -6.14 -25.72 -8.49
CA GLU A 117 -7.07 -26.49 -7.66
C GLU A 117 -7.65 -25.59 -6.56
N GLU A 118 -8.97 -25.44 -6.55
CA GLU A 118 -9.65 -24.61 -5.56
C GLU A 118 -9.61 -25.30 -4.18
N THR A 119 -9.12 -24.61 -3.17
CA THR A 119 -9.06 -25.12 -1.78
C THR A 119 -10.14 -24.52 -0.91
N PHE A 120 -10.42 -23.24 -1.12
CA PHE A 120 -11.58 -22.53 -0.57
C PHE A 120 -12.25 -21.79 -1.73
N VAL A 121 -13.55 -21.56 -1.62
CA VAL A 121 -14.31 -20.80 -2.64
C VAL A 121 -13.61 -19.47 -2.93
N GLY A 122 -13.23 -19.22 -4.18
CA GLY A 122 -12.51 -18.03 -4.66
C GLY A 122 -10.98 -18.06 -4.44
N THR A 123 -10.42 -19.15 -3.90
CA THR A 123 -9.00 -19.25 -3.55
C THR A 123 -8.39 -20.58 -3.98
N GLY A 124 -7.53 -20.50 -5.00
CA GLY A 124 -6.71 -21.63 -5.45
C GLY A 124 -5.68 -22.06 -4.41
N ARG A 125 -5.18 -23.27 -4.53
CA ARG A 125 -4.24 -23.87 -3.57
C ARG A 125 -2.95 -23.08 -3.42
N THR A 126 -2.30 -22.72 -4.54
CA THR A 126 -1.07 -21.92 -4.48
C THR A 126 -1.35 -20.53 -3.90
N GLN A 127 -2.52 -19.96 -4.15
CA GLN A 127 -2.94 -18.67 -3.58
C GLN A 127 -3.09 -18.76 -2.06
N LEU A 128 -3.72 -19.82 -1.53
CA LEU A 128 -3.79 -20.07 -0.09
C LEU A 128 -2.38 -20.15 0.52
N ILE A 129 -1.47 -20.91 -0.10
CA ILE A 129 -0.09 -21.01 0.37
C ILE A 129 0.60 -19.64 0.33
N PHE A 130 0.39 -18.82 -0.70
CA PHE A 130 0.92 -17.46 -0.76
C PHE A 130 0.36 -16.55 0.35
N ILE A 131 -0.93 -16.64 0.67
CA ILE A 131 -1.55 -15.86 1.75
C ILE A 131 -0.92 -16.22 3.10
N VAL A 132 -0.87 -17.52 3.42
CA VAL A 132 -0.29 -17.98 4.68
C VAL A 132 1.20 -17.63 4.73
N ARG A 133 1.94 -17.89 3.65
CA ARG A 133 3.37 -17.58 3.57
C ARG A 133 3.65 -16.08 3.70
N ALA A 134 2.83 -15.21 3.11
CA ALA A 134 2.99 -13.77 3.23
C ALA A 134 2.88 -13.31 4.68
N PHE A 135 1.94 -13.85 5.47
CA PHE A 135 1.85 -13.60 6.90
C PHE A 135 3.17 -13.95 7.63
N PHE A 136 3.69 -15.16 7.42
CA PHE A 136 4.96 -15.62 8.00
C PHE A 136 6.18 -14.78 7.56
N LEU A 137 6.21 -14.35 6.29
CA LEU A 137 7.27 -13.48 5.76
C LEU A 137 7.23 -12.09 6.39
N LEU A 138 6.05 -11.46 6.45
CA LEU A 138 5.90 -10.11 7.00
C LEU A 138 6.32 -10.05 8.47
N ILE A 139 5.80 -10.96 9.29
CA ILE A 139 6.13 -11.02 10.72
C ILE A 139 7.60 -11.40 10.95
N GLY A 140 8.13 -12.35 10.17
CA GLY A 140 9.50 -12.85 10.32
C GLY A 140 10.55 -11.82 9.91
N ILE A 141 10.35 -11.16 8.76
CA ILE A 141 11.27 -10.12 8.26
C ILE A 141 11.22 -8.90 9.17
N GLU A 142 10.02 -8.44 9.57
CA GLU A 142 9.89 -7.26 10.43
C GLU A 142 10.49 -7.48 11.81
N ALA A 143 10.25 -8.65 12.44
CA ALA A 143 10.85 -8.98 13.73
C ALA A 143 12.38 -9.08 13.64
N LEU A 144 12.92 -9.71 12.58
CA LEU A 144 14.36 -9.80 12.39
C LEU A 144 15.00 -8.43 12.15
N TYR A 145 14.36 -7.59 11.33
CA TYR A 145 14.79 -6.22 11.06
C TYR A 145 14.86 -5.37 12.34
N ARG A 146 13.84 -5.46 13.21
CA ARG A 146 13.85 -4.73 14.49
C ARG A 146 14.89 -5.26 15.45
N LEU A 147 15.03 -6.59 15.52
CA LEU A 147 16.02 -7.26 16.35
C LEU A 147 17.44 -6.81 15.99
N THR A 148 17.78 -6.76 14.70
CA THR A 148 19.13 -6.40 14.25
C THR A 148 19.46 -4.92 14.50
N LEU A 149 18.45 -4.04 14.50
CA LEU A 149 18.64 -2.62 14.82
C LEU A 149 18.52 -2.28 16.32
N GLY A 150 18.15 -3.26 17.16
CA GLY A 150 17.89 -3.01 18.58
C GLY A 150 16.67 -2.12 18.83
N LEU A 151 15.71 -2.08 17.91
CA LEU A 151 14.48 -1.29 18.05
C LEU A 151 13.51 -2.02 18.96
N SER A 152 13.27 -1.50 20.16
CA SER A 152 12.26 -2.03 21.08
C SER A 152 10.91 -1.36 20.83
N PHE A 153 9.87 -2.17 20.70
CA PHE A 153 8.47 -1.74 20.66
C PHE A 153 7.69 -2.72 21.53
N SER A 154 7.17 -2.24 22.65
CA SER A 154 6.42 -3.04 23.65
C SER A 154 7.21 -4.17 24.31
N ASP A 155 6.53 -4.88 25.23
CA ASP A 155 6.99 -6.10 25.90
C ASP A 155 7.29 -7.26 24.94
N LEU A 156 6.90 -7.14 23.68
CA LEU A 156 7.15 -8.09 22.60
C LEU A 156 8.64 -8.16 22.20
N SER A 157 9.41 -7.12 22.49
CA SER A 157 10.79 -6.95 22.00
C SER A 157 11.72 -8.11 22.40
N ARG A 158 11.54 -8.66 23.61
CA ARG A 158 12.31 -9.82 24.11
C ARG A 158 12.05 -11.11 23.32
N PHE A 159 10.94 -11.16 22.58
CA PHE A 159 10.51 -12.34 21.81
C PHE A 159 10.78 -12.22 20.32
N TYR A 160 11.33 -11.11 19.83
CA TYR A 160 11.68 -10.96 18.42
C TYR A 160 12.56 -12.09 17.86
N PRO A 161 13.55 -12.64 18.58
CA PRO A 161 14.30 -13.80 18.08
C PRO A 161 13.40 -15.00 17.77
N LEU A 162 12.45 -15.31 18.65
CA LEU A 162 11.51 -16.41 18.47
C LEU A 162 10.51 -16.12 17.35
N ILE A 163 9.96 -14.90 17.30
CA ILE A 163 9.02 -14.47 16.27
C ILE A 163 9.69 -14.49 14.89
N ALA A 164 10.92 -13.98 14.78
CA ALA A 164 11.72 -14.04 13.56
C ALA A 164 11.97 -15.49 13.13
N TYR A 165 12.35 -16.37 14.06
CA TYR A 165 12.54 -17.78 13.78
C TYR A 165 11.26 -18.44 13.25
N LEU A 166 10.13 -18.31 13.96
CA LEU A 166 8.85 -18.90 13.57
C LEU A 166 8.37 -18.35 12.21
N GLY A 167 8.46 -17.03 12.02
CA GLY A 167 8.14 -16.35 10.77
C GLY A 167 8.94 -16.89 9.59
N LEU A 168 10.27 -16.86 9.69
CA LEU A 168 11.15 -17.23 8.57
C LEU A 168 11.16 -18.73 8.30
N VAL A 169 11.17 -19.59 9.33
CA VAL A 169 11.11 -21.04 9.14
C VAL A 169 9.76 -21.46 8.56
N GLY A 170 8.66 -20.92 9.10
CA GLY A 170 7.33 -21.14 8.55
C GLY A 170 7.25 -20.72 7.08
N ALA A 171 7.79 -19.55 6.74
CA ALA A 171 7.84 -19.10 5.36
C ALA A 171 8.66 -20.04 4.45
N VAL A 172 9.82 -20.54 4.90
CA VAL A 172 10.66 -21.45 4.09
C VAL A 172 9.95 -22.78 3.81
N ILE A 173 9.27 -23.36 4.81
CA ILE A 173 8.57 -24.65 4.69
C ILE A 173 7.34 -24.54 3.78
N MET A 174 6.66 -23.39 3.80
CA MET A 174 5.42 -23.17 3.05
C MET A 174 5.66 -23.01 1.54
N ILE A 175 5.80 -24.14 0.85
CA ILE A 175 5.88 -24.27 -0.60
C ILE A 175 4.75 -25.18 -1.07
N ASP A 176 3.98 -24.76 -2.08
CA ASP A 176 2.89 -25.59 -2.59
C ASP A 176 3.45 -26.84 -3.28
N HIS A 177 3.20 -28.02 -2.70
CA HIS A 177 3.67 -29.28 -3.26
C HIS A 177 2.94 -29.69 -4.55
N LYS A 178 1.77 -29.12 -4.85
CA LYS A 178 1.02 -29.37 -6.09
C LYS A 178 1.33 -28.38 -7.20
N ALA A 179 2.04 -27.29 -6.91
CA ALA A 179 2.54 -26.41 -7.95
C ALA A 179 3.63 -27.13 -8.75
N GLN A 180 3.65 -26.94 -10.06
CA GLN A 180 4.73 -27.47 -10.89
C GLN A 180 5.92 -26.52 -10.77
N VAL A 181 7.02 -27.02 -10.22
CA VAL A 181 8.25 -26.25 -9.99
C VAL A 181 9.40 -26.97 -10.68
N THR A 182 9.98 -26.32 -11.69
CA THR A 182 11.04 -26.91 -12.55
C THR A 182 12.23 -27.39 -11.72
N ASN A 183 12.67 -26.60 -10.74
CA ASN A 183 13.73 -26.96 -9.81
C ASN A 183 13.41 -26.50 -8.39
N LYS A 184 12.87 -27.41 -7.56
CA LYS A 184 12.47 -27.11 -6.17
C LYS A 184 13.62 -26.60 -5.31
N ARG A 185 14.83 -27.14 -5.45
CA ARG A 185 16.01 -26.73 -4.67
C ARG A 185 16.41 -25.31 -5.01
N LEU A 186 16.45 -24.97 -6.31
CA LEU A 186 16.75 -23.62 -6.77
C LEU A 186 15.66 -22.64 -6.29
N TYR A 187 14.39 -23.01 -6.43
CA TYR A 187 13.26 -22.19 -6.03
C TYR A 187 13.31 -21.83 -4.53
N ILE A 188 13.58 -22.80 -3.65
CA ILE A 188 13.74 -22.54 -2.21
C ILE A 188 14.96 -21.65 -1.92
N LYS A 189 16.11 -21.92 -2.56
CA LYS A 189 17.32 -21.09 -2.40
C LYS A 189 17.07 -19.65 -2.81
N MET A 190 16.37 -19.43 -3.93
CA MET A 190 15.96 -18.10 -4.37
C MET A 190 15.08 -17.42 -3.33
N GLY A 191 14.13 -18.14 -2.74
CA GLY A 191 13.29 -17.61 -1.66
C GLY A 191 14.10 -17.12 -0.45
N ILE A 192 15.18 -17.83 -0.08
CA ILE A 192 16.09 -17.41 1.01
C ILE A 192 16.90 -16.18 0.59
N VAL A 193 17.45 -16.17 -0.62
CA VAL A 193 18.19 -15.01 -1.16
C VAL A 193 17.29 -13.78 -1.20
N GLU A 194 16.03 -13.91 -1.59
CA GLU A 194 15.04 -12.84 -1.59
C GLU A 194 14.77 -12.29 -0.19
N VAL A 195 14.63 -13.17 0.83
CA VAL A 195 14.48 -12.72 2.24
C VAL A 195 15.70 -11.91 2.68
N VAL A 196 16.91 -12.42 2.42
CA VAL A 196 18.16 -11.74 2.78
C VAL A 196 18.28 -10.40 2.05
N ALA A 197 17.91 -10.34 0.77
CA ALA A 197 17.93 -9.12 -0.01
C ALA A 197 16.94 -8.08 0.53
N ILE A 198 15.69 -8.47 0.84
CA ILE A 198 14.70 -7.57 1.44
C ILE A 198 15.22 -7.04 2.77
N LEU A 199 15.74 -7.90 3.66
CA LEU A 199 16.31 -7.48 4.93
C LEU A 199 17.49 -6.51 4.73
N GLY A 200 18.39 -6.80 3.78
CA GLY A 200 19.50 -5.92 3.42
C GLY A 200 19.04 -4.54 2.94
N ILE A 201 17.97 -4.47 2.14
CA ILE A 201 17.36 -3.21 1.71
C ILE A 201 16.79 -2.45 2.91
N LEU A 202 16.08 -3.12 3.83
CA LEU A 202 15.51 -2.49 5.01
C LEU A 202 16.59 -1.92 5.94
N LEU A 203 17.66 -2.68 6.19
CA LEU A 203 18.79 -2.24 7.02
C LEU A 203 19.58 -1.11 6.35
N GLY A 204 19.89 -1.24 5.06
CA GLY A 204 20.58 -0.22 4.29
C GLY A 204 19.77 1.09 4.23
N SER A 205 18.48 1.00 3.93
CA SER A 205 17.58 2.17 3.88
C SER A 205 17.44 2.86 5.23
N TYR A 206 17.32 2.10 6.33
CA TYR A 206 17.29 2.69 7.68
C TYR A 206 18.59 3.40 8.03
N THR A 207 19.72 2.76 7.76
CA THR A 207 21.05 3.32 8.05
C THR A 207 21.27 4.62 7.29
N ILE A 208 20.92 4.66 6.01
CA ILE A 208 20.99 5.86 5.17
C ILE A 208 20.02 6.93 5.68
N ALA A 209 18.79 6.56 6.03
CA ALA A 209 17.81 7.50 6.58
C ALA A 209 18.33 8.16 7.87
N MET A 210 18.89 7.39 8.79
CA MET A 210 19.46 7.90 10.03
C MET A 210 20.71 8.75 9.80
N TRP A 211 21.54 8.40 8.81
CA TRP A 211 22.73 9.17 8.45
C TRP A 211 22.38 10.53 7.83
N ILE A 212 21.31 10.59 7.04
CA ILE A 212 20.85 11.82 6.37
C ILE A 212 19.94 12.66 7.28
N LYS A 213 19.30 12.06 8.29
CA LYS A 213 18.37 12.72 9.23
C LYS A 213 18.87 14.07 9.80
N PRO A 214 20.16 14.25 10.14
CA PRO A 214 20.67 15.55 10.62
C PRO A 214 20.61 16.67 9.56
N LEU A 215 20.63 16.31 8.27
CA LEU A 215 20.50 17.25 7.17
C LEU A 215 19.02 17.46 6.79
N ILE A 216 18.29 16.37 6.63
CA ILE A 216 16.88 16.38 6.23
C ILE A 216 16.18 15.11 6.74
N ALA A 217 15.00 15.27 7.35
CA ALA A 217 14.23 14.16 7.94
C ALA A 217 13.47 13.34 6.88
N LEU A 218 14.20 12.74 5.93
CA LEU A 218 13.62 11.86 4.92
C LEU A 218 13.24 10.49 5.53
N PRO A 219 12.03 9.97 5.25
CA PRO A 219 11.56 8.71 5.82
C PRO A 219 12.29 7.50 5.20
N GLN A 220 12.42 6.40 5.95
CA GLN A 220 13.11 5.18 5.49
C GLN A 220 12.56 4.62 4.17
N ILE A 221 11.22 4.64 3.99
CA ILE A 221 10.55 4.13 2.79
C ILE A 221 11.11 4.73 1.50
N PHE A 222 11.53 6.00 1.54
CA PHE A 222 12.15 6.69 0.42
C PHE A 222 13.45 6.01 -0.03
N PHE A 223 14.33 5.69 0.92
CA PHE A 223 15.58 5.00 0.61
C PHE A 223 15.36 3.53 0.24
N ALA A 224 14.42 2.85 0.91
CA ALA A 224 14.06 1.48 0.59
C ALA A 224 13.61 1.35 -0.87
N MET A 225 12.82 2.30 -1.33
CA MET A 225 12.37 2.42 -2.71
C MET A 225 13.53 2.64 -3.69
N ILE A 226 14.39 3.64 -3.48
CA ILE A 226 15.51 3.93 -4.41
C ILE A 226 16.40 2.71 -4.55
N ILE A 227 16.78 2.10 -3.43
CA ILE A 227 17.64 0.92 -3.42
C ILE A 227 16.93 -0.24 -4.10
N SER A 228 15.66 -0.51 -3.75
CA SER A 228 14.93 -1.66 -4.29
C SER A 228 14.64 -1.52 -5.79
N ALA A 229 14.15 -0.37 -6.24
CA ALA A 229 13.90 -0.11 -7.66
C ALA A 229 15.21 -0.10 -8.47
N GLY A 230 16.29 0.46 -7.91
CA GLY A 230 17.62 0.42 -8.51
C GLY A 230 18.16 -1.01 -8.66
N LEU A 231 18.05 -1.83 -7.61
CA LEU A 231 18.39 -3.25 -7.66
C LEU A 231 17.53 -4.01 -8.67
N GLY A 232 16.23 -3.72 -8.73
CA GLY A 232 15.33 -4.27 -9.74
C GLY A 232 15.78 -3.93 -11.16
N ALA A 233 16.10 -2.66 -11.42
CA ALA A 233 16.58 -2.23 -12.72
C ALA A 233 17.91 -2.91 -13.11
N LEU A 234 18.83 -3.10 -12.16
CA LEU A 234 20.08 -3.83 -12.39
C LEU A 234 19.84 -5.33 -12.61
N MET A 235 18.95 -5.93 -11.82
CA MET A 235 18.62 -7.35 -11.82
C MET A 235 17.37 -7.66 -12.65
N TYR A 236 17.19 -6.99 -13.80
CA TYR A 236 15.98 -7.11 -14.63
C TYR A 236 15.71 -8.52 -15.19
N ARG A 237 16.72 -9.42 -15.17
CA ARG A 237 16.60 -10.83 -15.56
C ARG A 237 16.31 -11.78 -14.40
N TRP A 238 16.26 -11.28 -13.16
CA TRP A 238 15.98 -12.11 -12.00
C TRP A 238 14.54 -12.64 -12.06
N ARG A 239 14.40 -13.97 -12.07
CA ARG A 239 13.11 -14.67 -12.00
C ARG A 239 12.65 -14.75 -10.55
N PHE A 240 11.34 -14.83 -10.30
CA PHE A 240 10.84 -14.72 -8.93
C PHE A 240 10.80 -16.07 -8.21
N GLY A 241 11.47 -16.13 -7.07
CA GLY A 241 11.32 -17.16 -6.08
C GLY A 241 10.00 -17.05 -5.30
N PRO A 242 9.80 -17.94 -4.32
CA PRO A 242 8.55 -18.02 -3.57
C PRO A 242 8.33 -16.83 -2.64
N THR A 243 9.36 -16.09 -2.27
CA THR A 243 9.23 -14.95 -1.35
C THR A 243 8.64 -13.74 -2.07
N ILE A 244 9.23 -13.36 -3.21
CA ILE A 244 8.69 -12.26 -4.03
C ILE A 244 7.27 -12.58 -4.49
N ARG A 245 7.01 -13.80 -4.99
CA ARG A 245 5.67 -14.21 -5.47
C ARG A 245 4.59 -14.11 -4.38
N ALA A 246 4.89 -14.58 -3.16
CA ALA A 246 3.93 -14.52 -2.07
C ALA A 246 3.66 -13.08 -1.60
N LEU A 247 4.70 -12.25 -1.51
CA LEU A 247 4.55 -10.85 -1.08
C LEU A 247 3.86 -9.98 -2.14
N LEU A 248 4.09 -10.20 -3.43
CA LEU A 248 3.34 -9.52 -4.50
C LEU A 248 1.85 -9.88 -4.49
N PHE A 249 1.54 -11.16 -4.24
CA PHE A 249 0.16 -11.64 -4.25
C PHE A 249 -0.61 -11.23 -2.99
N ALA A 250 -0.05 -11.47 -1.80
CA ALA A 250 -0.77 -11.34 -0.54
C ALA A 250 -0.11 -10.41 0.50
N GLY A 251 1.10 -9.89 0.23
CA GLY A 251 1.80 -9.01 1.17
C GLY A 251 0.98 -7.76 1.51
N ILE A 252 0.53 -7.02 0.50
CA ILE A 252 -0.32 -5.84 0.69
C ILE A 252 -1.66 -6.22 1.36
N PRO A 253 -2.45 -7.21 0.87
CA PRO A 253 -3.69 -7.63 1.52
C PRO A 253 -3.55 -7.96 3.01
N VAL A 254 -2.50 -8.69 3.41
CA VAL A 254 -2.28 -9.08 4.82
C VAL A 254 -1.88 -7.87 5.68
N VAL A 255 -1.01 -7.00 5.18
CA VAL A 255 -0.64 -5.75 5.87
C VAL A 255 -1.86 -4.83 6.04
N LEU A 256 -2.70 -4.72 5.00
CA LEU A 256 -3.91 -3.90 5.05
C LEU A 256 -4.92 -4.47 6.06
N ALA A 257 -5.11 -5.79 6.10
CA ALA A 257 -5.96 -6.43 7.11
C ALA A 257 -5.55 -6.05 8.54
N ALA A 258 -4.25 -6.06 8.84
CA ALA A 258 -3.73 -5.64 10.14
C ALA A 258 -3.94 -4.13 10.37
N ASN A 259 -3.62 -3.28 9.40
CA ASN A 259 -3.81 -1.83 9.50
C ASN A 259 -5.26 -1.44 9.75
N PHE A 260 -6.23 -2.08 9.08
CA PHE A 260 -7.65 -1.77 9.28
C PHE A 260 -8.17 -2.27 10.61
N MET A 261 -7.62 -3.35 11.16
CA MET A 261 -7.97 -3.77 12.51
C MET A 261 -7.47 -2.78 13.57
N ILE A 262 -6.23 -2.31 13.43
CA ILE A 262 -5.68 -1.25 14.29
C ILE A 262 -6.47 0.05 14.09
N GLY A 263 -6.76 0.44 12.85
CA GLY A 263 -7.57 1.62 12.53
C GLY A 263 -8.98 1.55 13.11
N GLY A 264 -9.65 0.41 12.97
CA GLY A 264 -10.99 0.17 13.50
C GLY A 264 -11.08 0.32 15.01
N SER A 265 -10.03 -0.11 15.71
CA SER A 265 -9.94 0.03 17.17
C SER A 265 -9.85 1.49 17.65
N ARG A 266 -9.45 2.42 16.77
CA ARG A 266 -9.28 3.84 17.08
C ARG A 266 -10.42 4.72 16.55
N ILE A 267 -11.48 4.12 16.00
CA ILE A 267 -12.64 4.86 15.46
C ILE A 267 -13.18 5.87 16.47
N THR A 268 -13.46 5.42 17.70
CA THR A 268 -14.09 6.25 18.74
C THR A 268 -13.17 7.38 19.21
N GLU A 269 -11.87 7.11 19.38
CA GLU A 269 -10.88 8.12 19.76
C GLU A 269 -10.74 9.19 18.68
N ALA A 270 -10.69 8.78 17.40
CA ALA A 270 -10.48 9.72 16.31
C ALA A 270 -11.63 10.71 16.16
N PHE A 271 -12.89 10.27 16.31
CA PHE A 271 -14.04 11.17 16.29
C PHE A 271 -14.12 12.13 17.49
N ALA A 272 -13.37 11.87 18.57
CA ALA A 272 -13.28 12.77 19.72
C ALA A 272 -12.26 13.91 19.52
N ILE A 273 -11.40 13.84 18.50
CA ILE A 273 -10.34 14.82 18.26
C ILE A 273 -10.90 16.06 17.55
N THR A 274 -10.68 17.23 18.15
CA THR A 274 -11.06 18.53 17.56
C THR A 274 -10.39 18.73 16.20
N GLY A 275 -11.17 19.13 15.20
CA GLY A 275 -10.68 19.32 13.83
C GLY A 275 -10.64 18.03 12.98
N MET A 276 -10.84 16.85 13.58
CA MET A 276 -10.83 15.60 12.83
C MET A 276 -11.96 15.52 11.80
N ASN A 277 -13.10 16.18 12.04
CA ASN A 277 -14.19 16.22 11.06
C ASN A 277 -13.76 16.80 9.70
N ALA A 278 -12.94 17.85 9.69
CA ALA A 278 -12.41 18.42 8.45
C ALA A 278 -11.43 17.47 7.76
N VAL A 279 -10.59 16.78 8.54
CA VAL A 279 -9.66 15.74 8.05
C VAL A 279 -10.43 14.59 7.39
N LEU A 280 -11.49 14.11 8.05
CA LEU A 280 -12.32 13.02 7.56
C LEU A 280 -13.13 13.43 6.33
N ALA A 281 -13.70 14.64 6.34
CA ALA A 281 -14.45 15.17 5.20
C ALA A 281 -13.55 15.32 3.96
N TYR A 282 -12.36 15.91 4.12
CA TYR A 282 -11.39 15.96 3.02
C TYR A 282 -10.90 14.57 2.63
N GLY A 283 -10.63 13.67 3.58
CA GLY A 283 -10.23 12.30 3.26
C GLY A 283 -11.25 11.58 2.37
N PHE A 284 -12.54 11.72 2.66
CA PHE A 284 -13.60 11.11 1.86
C PHE A 284 -13.79 11.80 0.51
N PHE A 285 -14.04 13.11 0.49
CA PHE A 285 -14.34 13.85 -0.73
C PHE A 285 -13.11 14.07 -1.61
N GLY A 286 -11.94 14.23 -1.00
CA GLY A 286 -10.66 14.25 -1.68
C GLY A 286 -10.44 12.96 -2.45
N GLN A 287 -10.76 11.80 -1.88
CA GLN A 287 -10.63 10.56 -2.64
C GLN A 287 -11.58 10.51 -3.82
N MET A 288 -12.83 10.93 -3.65
CA MET A 288 -13.74 11.04 -4.78
C MET A 288 -13.20 11.96 -5.87
N PHE A 289 -12.68 13.13 -5.48
CA PHE A 289 -12.15 14.13 -6.40
C PHE A 289 -10.90 13.65 -7.11
N TRP A 290 -9.86 13.24 -6.38
CA TRP A 290 -8.58 12.85 -6.97
C TRP A 290 -8.67 11.53 -7.73
N MET A 291 -9.49 10.57 -7.27
CA MET A 291 -9.75 9.32 -7.97
C MET A 291 -10.60 9.54 -9.23
N PHE A 292 -11.87 9.92 -9.05
CA PHE A 292 -12.80 10.01 -10.15
C PHE A 292 -12.56 11.23 -11.04
N GLY A 293 -11.97 12.31 -10.50
CA GLY A 293 -11.50 13.43 -11.31
C GLY A 293 -10.34 13.02 -12.23
N GLY A 294 -9.37 12.24 -11.73
CA GLY A 294 -8.30 11.69 -12.56
C GLY A 294 -8.83 10.78 -13.67
N ILE A 295 -9.76 9.88 -13.33
CA ILE A 295 -10.45 9.02 -14.31
C ILE A 295 -11.24 9.87 -15.31
N ALA A 296 -11.99 10.87 -14.85
CA ALA A 296 -12.76 11.77 -15.71
C ALA A 296 -11.85 12.50 -16.70
N LEU A 297 -10.68 12.98 -16.28
CA LEU A 297 -9.69 13.60 -17.17
C LEU A 297 -9.18 12.63 -18.23
N LEU A 298 -8.83 11.41 -17.85
CA LEU A 298 -8.39 10.36 -18.77
C LEU A 298 -9.49 9.98 -19.78
N MET A 299 -10.76 9.97 -19.35
CA MET A 299 -11.89 9.68 -20.24
C MET A 299 -12.20 10.83 -21.20
N LEU A 300 -12.25 12.06 -20.71
CA LEU A 300 -12.63 13.24 -21.50
C LEU A 300 -11.51 13.68 -22.44
N PHE A 301 -10.30 13.82 -21.91
CA PHE A 301 -9.17 14.40 -22.64
C PHE A 301 -8.18 13.34 -23.11
N GLY A 302 -7.96 12.29 -22.31
CA GLY A 302 -7.11 11.17 -22.69
C GLY A 302 -7.78 10.19 -23.66
N LYS A 303 -9.09 10.32 -23.90
CA LYS A 303 -9.91 9.45 -24.76
C LYS A 303 -9.78 7.95 -24.44
N THR A 304 -9.60 7.60 -23.17
CA THR A 304 -9.52 6.21 -22.71
C THR A 304 -10.58 5.91 -21.65
N GLY A 305 -11.44 4.93 -21.90
CA GLY A 305 -12.48 4.47 -20.98
C GLY A 305 -12.20 3.13 -20.31
N HIS A 306 -11.10 2.47 -20.68
CA HIS A 306 -10.91 1.06 -20.36
C HIS A 306 -10.15 0.83 -19.05
N ALA A 307 -10.62 -0.11 -18.22
CA ALA A 307 -10.06 -0.50 -16.93
C ALA A 307 -8.57 -0.87 -17.00
N ARG A 308 -8.11 -1.47 -18.11
CA ARG A 308 -6.68 -1.80 -18.35
C ARG A 308 -5.75 -0.58 -18.37
N ASN A 309 -6.30 0.62 -18.59
CA ASN A 309 -5.60 1.91 -18.58
C ASN A 309 -5.91 2.66 -17.28
N LEU A 310 -7.20 2.77 -16.94
CA LEU A 310 -7.68 3.57 -15.81
C LEU A 310 -7.18 3.02 -14.48
N ALA A 311 -7.24 1.70 -14.26
CA ALA A 311 -6.81 1.10 -12.99
C ALA A 311 -5.31 1.29 -12.72
N PRO A 312 -4.37 0.88 -13.61
CA PRO A 312 -2.95 1.09 -13.37
C PRO A 312 -2.58 2.58 -13.39
N GLY A 313 -3.25 3.40 -14.23
CA GLY A 313 -3.06 4.84 -14.26
C GLY A 313 -3.37 5.49 -12.90
N MET A 314 -4.47 5.12 -12.25
CA MET A 314 -4.83 5.64 -10.93
C MET A 314 -4.04 4.99 -9.79
N ALA A 315 -3.67 3.71 -9.92
CA ALA A 315 -2.77 3.04 -8.97
C ALA A 315 -1.43 3.76 -8.90
N GLY A 316 -0.86 4.16 -10.04
CA GLY A 316 0.34 4.99 -10.12
C GLY A 316 0.09 6.41 -9.66
N ALA A 317 -0.86 7.11 -10.30
CA ALA A 317 -1.12 8.54 -10.12
C ALA A 317 -1.45 8.97 -8.69
N LEU A 318 -1.98 8.07 -7.88
CA LEU A 318 -2.31 8.38 -6.49
C LEU A 318 -1.48 7.53 -5.52
N SER A 319 -0.60 6.66 -6.01
CA SER A 319 0.02 5.59 -5.24
C SER A 319 -1.03 4.81 -4.44
N HIS A 320 -2.19 4.58 -5.06
CA HIS A 320 -3.41 4.24 -4.35
C HIS A 320 -3.36 2.78 -3.89
N SER A 321 -3.49 2.58 -2.58
CA SER A 321 -3.25 1.28 -1.96
C SER A 321 -4.19 0.17 -2.41
N GLY A 322 -5.50 0.47 -2.46
CA GLY A 322 -6.51 -0.48 -2.91
C GLY A 322 -6.32 -0.92 -4.37
N LEU A 323 -6.27 0.02 -5.31
CA LEU A 323 -6.03 -0.28 -6.73
C LEU A 323 -4.68 -0.92 -7.00
N THR A 324 -3.62 -0.54 -6.27
CA THR A 324 -2.32 -1.20 -6.37
C THR A 324 -2.46 -2.68 -6.05
N GLY A 325 -3.03 -3.01 -4.89
CA GLY A 325 -3.24 -4.40 -4.49
C GLY A 325 -4.15 -5.16 -5.46
N ALA A 326 -5.25 -4.54 -5.93
CA ALA A 326 -6.17 -5.17 -6.86
C ALA A 326 -5.54 -5.44 -8.23
N CYS A 327 -4.72 -4.51 -8.73
CA CYS A 327 -3.96 -4.71 -9.95
C CYS A 327 -2.91 -5.82 -9.77
N THR A 328 -2.07 -5.76 -8.74
CA THR A 328 -0.98 -6.74 -8.54
C THR A 328 -1.49 -8.13 -8.20
N ALA A 329 -2.67 -8.24 -7.57
CA ALA A 329 -3.36 -9.51 -7.35
C ALA A 329 -4.00 -10.10 -8.63
N GLY A 330 -4.10 -9.31 -9.70
CA GLY A 330 -4.70 -9.73 -10.96
C GLY A 330 -6.22 -9.56 -11.05
N ASP A 331 -6.85 -8.91 -10.06
CA ASP A 331 -8.31 -8.77 -9.98
C ASP A 331 -8.89 -7.98 -11.16
N LEU A 332 -8.09 -7.07 -11.74
CA LEU A 332 -8.48 -6.17 -12.84
C LEU A 332 -7.89 -6.60 -14.19
N GLY A 333 -7.48 -7.86 -14.31
CA GLY A 333 -6.96 -8.47 -15.53
C GLY A 333 -5.44 -8.37 -15.71
N ASN A 334 -4.91 -9.20 -16.61
CA ASN A 334 -3.47 -9.39 -16.79
C ASN A 334 -2.75 -8.10 -17.25
N THR A 335 -3.36 -7.32 -18.14
CA THR A 335 -2.78 -6.07 -18.62
C THR A 335 -2.65 -5.03 -17.49
N ALA A 336 -3.66 -4.92 -16.61
CA ALA A 336 -3.58 -4.03 -15.46
C ALA A 336 -2.53 -4.49 -14.46
N ALA A 337 -2.44 -5.80 -14.20
CA ALA A 337 -1.44 -6.40 -13.33
C ALA A 337 -0.01 -6.16 -13.82
N TYR A 338 0.20 -6.25 -15.14
CA TYR A 338 1.49 -5.96 -15.78
C TYR A 338 1.84 -4.47 -15.71
N ARG A 339 0.88 -3.58 -15.97
CA ARG A 339 1.11 -2.14 -16.03
C ARG A 339 1.26 -1.47 -14.66
N ALA A 340 0.59 -1.95 -13.61
CA ALA A 340 0.57 -1.30 -12.31
C ALA A 340 1.97 -1.12 -11.67
N PRO A 341 2.86 -2.14 -11.63
CA PRO A 341 4.21 -1.95 -11.12
C PRO A 341 4.99 -0.83 -11.80
N ILE A 342 4.80 -0.64 -13.11
CA ILE A 342 5.44 0.43 -13.90
C ILE A 342 4.87 1.79 -13.48
N MET A 343 3.54 1.91 -13.44
CA MET A 343 2.86 3.16 -13.09
C MET A 343 3.17 3.61 -11.67
N ILE A 344 3.38 2.67 -10.75
CA ILE A 344 3.76 2.97 -9.37
C ILE A 344 5.19 3.51 -9.29
N ASN A 345 6.15 2.93 -10.03
CA ASN A 345 7.57 3.31 -9.90
C ASN A 345 7.96 4.61 -10.60
N VAL A 346 7.26 5.01 -11.66
CA VAL A 346 7.62 6.24 -12.41
C VAL A 346 7.49 7.50 -11.55
N PRO A 347 6.36 7.76 -10.87
CA PRO A 347 6.24 8.93 -10.02
C PRO A 347 7.21 8.91 -8.84
N PHE A 348 7.67 7.73 -8.43
CA PHE A 348 8.63 7.56 -7.33
C PHE A 348 9.98 8.23 -7.58
N PHE A 349 10.42 8.42 -8.82
CA PHE A 349 11.57 9.29 -9.12
C PHE A 349 11.32 10.75 -8.74
N GLY A 350 10.08 11.23 -8.89
CA GLY A 350 9.67 12.55 -8.44
C GLY A 350 9.61 12.72 -6.93
N HIS A 351 9.56 11.61 -6.18
CA HIS A 351 9.46 11.67 -4.72
C HIS A 351 10.73 12.18 -4.05
N ILE A 352 11.86 12.20 -4.76
CA ILE A 352 13.09 12.86 -4.29
C ILE A 352 12.79 14.32 -3.98
N PHE A 353 12.07 15.00 -4.87
CA PHE A 353 11.68 16.40 -4.67
C PHE A 353 10.51 16.51 -3.68
N VAL A 354 9.51 15.62 -3.81
CA VAL A 354 8.30 15.65 -2.98
C VAL A 354 8.62 15.48 -1.50
N PHE A 355 9.31 14.39 -1.12
CA PHE A 355 9.61 14.14 0.28
C PHE A 355 10.64 15.11 0.84
N SER A 356 11.54 15.65 0.03
CA SER A 356 12.47 16.66 0.51
C SER A 356 11.73 17.93 0.93
N ILE A 357 10.82 18.42 0.09
CA ILE A 357 10.03 19.62 0.43
C ILE A 357 9.09 19.35 1.61
N LEU A 358 8.44 18.18 1.65
CA LEU A 358 7.57 17.82 2.77
C LEU A 358 8.37 17.61 4.07
N ALA A 359 9.60 17.08 4.01
CA ALA A 359 10.45 16.89 5.19
C ALA A 359 10.90 18.22 5.78
N MET A 360 11.34 19.15 4.92
CA MET A 360 11.66 20.51 5.34
C MET A 360 10.42 21.23 5.88
N SER A 361 9.26 21.06 5.23
CA SER A 361 7.98 21.61 5.71
C SER A 361 7.62 21.07 7.09
N ALA A 362 7.79 19.76 7.32
CA ALA A 362 7.54 19.14 8.61
C ALA A 362 8.48 19.68 9.71
N GLN A 363 9.75 19.88 9.40
CA GLN A 363 10.71 20.51 10.31
C GLN A 363 10.35 21.97 10.64
N GLN A 364 9.79 22.72 9.68
CA GLN A 364 9.36 24.11 9.87
C GLN A 364 7.96 24.23 10.49
N GLY A 365 7.23 23.12 10.68
CA GLY A 365 5.85 23.10 11.17
C GLY A 365 4.81 23.67 10.20
N SER A 366 5.20 24.07 9.00
CA SER A 366 4.32 24.69 7.99
C SER A 366 4.75 24.30 6.57
N LEU A 367 3.81 24.32 5.63
CA LEU A 367 4.10 23.97 4.24
C LEU A 367 4.98 25.03 3.58
N MET A 368 6.04 24.60 2.90
CA MET A 368 6.84 25.48 2.04
C MET A 368 6.05 25.85 0.77
N MET A 369 5.23 26.91 0.88
CA MET A 369 4.26 27.31 -0.14
C MET A 369 4.86 27.51 -1.54
N TRP A 370 5.96 28.26 -1.67
CA TRP A 370 6.56 28.54 -2.98
C TRP A 370 7.04 27.28 -3.71
N PRO A 371 7.88 26.42 -3.10
CA PRO A 371 8.23 25.13 -3.69
C PRO A 371 7.02 24.25 -4.00
N SER A 372 6.01 24.22 -3.12
CA SER A 372 4.79 23.45 -3.34
C SER A 372 4.01 23.93 -4.57
N LEU A 373 3.83 25.25 -4.74
CA LEU A 373 3.15 25.82 -5.91
C LEU A 373 3.87 25.52 -7.23
N LEU A 374 5.21 25.57 -7.23
CA LEU A 374 6.01 25.20 -8.41
C LEU A 374 5.80 23.73 -8.79
N ILE A 375 5.71 22.84 -7.80
CA ILE A 375 5.43 21.42 -8.04
C ILE A 375 4.01 21.21 -8.56
N VAL A 376 3.01 21.90 -8.00
CA VAL A 376 1.64 21.85 -8.51
C VAL A 376 1.61 22.27 -9.99
N LEU A 377 2.27 23.39 -10.32
CA LEU A 377 2.36 23.87 -11.70
C LEU A 377 3.02 22.83 -12.63
N ALA A 378 4.15 22.25 -12.23
CA ALA A 378 4.81 21.20 -12.98
C ALA A 378 3.90 19.97 -13.17
N GLY A 379 3.19 19.56 -12.11
CA GLY A 379 2.21 18.49 -12.13
C GLY A 379 1.08 18.73 -13.13
N VAL A 380 0.53 19.96 -13.16
CA VAL A 380 -0.54 20.34 -14.09
C VAL A 380 -0.04 20.29 -15.53
N LEU A 381 1.14 20.84 -15.81
CA LEU A 381 1.74 20.81 -17.15
C LEU A 381 1.98 19.38 -17.65
N LEU A 382 2.51 18.52 -16.77
CA LEU A 382 2.73 17.10 -17.08
C LEU A 382 1.42 16.35 -17.29
N THR A 383 0.39 16.62 -16.47
CA THR A 383 -0.95 16.06 -16.65
C THR A 383 -1.52 16.46 -18.01
N VAL A 384 -1.49 17.74 -18.37
CA VAL A 384 -1.96 18.21 -19.69
C VAL A 384 -1.21 17.54 -20.83
N PHE A 385 0.11 17.39 -20.72
CA PHE A 385 0.92 16.70 -21.73
C PHE A 385 0.55 15.22 -21.84
N SER A 386 0.37 14.54 -20.71
CA SER A 386 -0.01 13.13 -20.67
C SER A 386 -1.36 12.85 -21.32
N LEU A 387 -2.35 13.74 -21.10
CA LEU A 387 -3.67 13.63 -21.70
C LEU A 387 -3.58 13.76 -23.23
N LYS A 388 -2.73 14.67 -23.73
CA LYS A 388 -2.44 14.78 -25.16
C LYS A 388 -1.79 13.50 -25.71
N THR A 389 -0.82 12.93 -25.01
CA THR A 389 -0.18 11.66 -25.40
C THR A 389 -1.20 10.53 -25.44
N MET A 390 -2.02 10.37 -24.40
CA MET A 390 -3.07 9.36 -24.31
C MET A 390 -4.11 9.51 -25.43
N SER A 391 -4.53 10.74 -25.73
CA SER A 391 -5.51 11.01 -26.78
C SER A 391 -5.07 10.58 -28.19
N LYS A 392 -3.75 10.39 -28.39
CA LYS A 392 -3.11 9.99 -29.65
C LYS A 392 -2.62 8.54 -29.63
N ALA A 393 -2.80 7.81 -28.53
CA ALA A 393 -2.27 6.46 -28.38
C ALA A 393 -2.99 5.44 -29.27
N ASP A 394 -4.28 5.66 -29.56
CA ASP A 394 -5.09 4.87 -30.50
C ASP A 394 -4.98 3.34 -30.28
N GLY A 395 -5.04 2.93 -29.01
CA GLY A 395 -4.93 1.52 -28.60
C GLY A 395 -3.53 0.91 -28.67
N LYS A 396 -2.49 1.65 -29.09
CA LYS A 396 -1.11 1.15 -29.14
C LYS A 396 -0.51 1.07 -27.74
N ASP A 397 -0.21 -0.15 -27.30
CA ASP A 397 0.25 -0.45 -25.93
C ASP A 397 1.41 0.44 -25.45
N ALA A 398 2.50 0.56 -26.23
CA ALA A 398 3.64 1.39 -25.85
C ALA A 398 3.29 2.88 -25.69
N SER A 399 2.36 3.40 -26.50
CA SER A 399 1.92 4.80 -26.41
C SER A 399 0.96 5.01 -25.23
N GLU A 400 0.08 4.04 -24.96
CA GLU A 400 -0.76 4.04 -23.76
C GLU A 400 0.10 4.00 -22.49
N VAL A 401 1.06 3.08 -22.41
CA VAL A 401 1.99 2.97 -21.28
C VAL A 401 2.74 4.27 -21.08
N LYS A 402 3.32 4.86 -22.14
CA LYS A 402 4.01 6.15 -22.06
C LYS A 402 3.10 7.28 -21.56
N GLY A 403 1.89 7.38 -22.09
CA GLY A 403 0.93 8.40 -21.66
C GLY A 403 0.50 8.21 -20.20
N LEU A 404 0.26 6.96 -19.77
CA LEU A 404 -0.06 6.62 -18.39
C LEU A 404 1.09 6.88 -17.43
N MET A 405 2.35 6.67 -17.83
CA MET A 405 3.53 7.01 -17.03
C MET A 405 3.59 8.52 -16.76
N GLN A 406 3.37 9.33 -17.81
CA GLN A 406 3.33 10.79 -17.70
C GLN A 406 2.16 11.25 -16.83
N PHE A 407 0.98 10.63 -17.01
CA PHE A 407 -0.22 10.95 -16.23
C PHE A 407 -0.02 10.60 -14.77
N SER A 408 0.51 9.40 -14.49
CA SER A 408 0.81 8.94 -13.14
C SER A 408 1.74 9.94 -12.45
N PHE A 409 2.78 10.41 -13.14
CA PHE A 409 3.68 11.37 -12.52
C PHE A 409 3.03 12.74 -12.32
N GLY A 410 2.41 13.30 -13.37
CA GLY A 410 1.83 14.64 -13.32
C GLY A 410 0.66 14.76 -12.34
N TRP A 411 -0.29 13.83 -12.41
CA TRP A 411 -1.48 13.84 -11.56
C TRP A 411 -1.14 13.59 -10.09
N GLN A 412 -0.10 12.80 -9.81
CA GLN A 412 0.38 12.61 -8.45
C GLN A 412 0.95 13.87 -7.83
N LEU A 413 1.75 14.63 -8.58
CA LEU A 413 2.24 15.92 -8.11
C LEU A 413 1.06 16.89 -7.83
N CYS A 414 0.04 16.87 -8.68
CA CYS A 414 -1.19 17.64 -8.46
C CYS A 414 -1.94 17.17 -7.21
N ALA A 415 -2.13 15.87 -7.03
CA ALA A 415 -2.94 15.32 -5.96
C ALA A 415 -2.28 15.48 -4.59
N VAL A 416 -0.97 15.21 -4.52
CA VAL A 416 -0.18 15.39 -3.29
C VAL A 416 -0.06 16.89 -2.98
N PHE A 417 0.65 17.67 -3.80
CA PHE A 417 0.93 19.06 -3.45
C PHE A 417 -0.27 19.98 -3.61
N GLY A 418 -1.18 19.70 -4.54
CA GLY A 418 -2.44 20.45 -4.64
C GLY A 418 -3.26 20.25 -3.38
N GLY A 419 -3.38 19.02 -2.87
CA GLY A 419 -4.04 18.77 -1.59
C GLY A 419 -3.37 19.49 -0.42
N PHE A 420 -2.04 19.42 -0.32
CA PHE A 420 -1.29 20.14 0.72
C PHE A 420 -1.48 21.66 0.63
N VAL A 421 -1.40 22.24 -0.57
CA VAL A 421 -1.60 23.68 -0.79
C VAL A 421 -3.02 24.10 -0.44
N LEU A 422 -4.04 23.38 -0.92
CA LEU A 422 -5.45 23.71 -0.67
C LEU A 422 -5.74 23.73 0.83
N LEU A 423 -5.31 22.71 1.56
CA LEU A 423 -5.57 22.59 3.00
C LEU A 423 -4.71 23.54 3.84
N SER A 424 -3.46 23.79 3.44
CA SER A 424 -2.60 24.76 4.14
C SER A 424 -3.12 26.18 3.98
N VAL A 425 -3.65 26.54 2.79
CA VAL A 425 -4.30 27.83 2.56
C VAL A 425 -5.60 27.96 3.36
N ALA A 426 -6.32 26.85 3.54
CA ALA A 426 -7.49 26.79 4.43
C ALA A 426 -7.13 26.87 5.94
N GLY A 427 -5.83 26.88 6.30
CA GLY A 427 -5.39 27.01 7.68
C GLY A 427 -5.24 25.68 8.44
N MET A 428 -5.31 24.53 7.76
CA MET A 428 -5.20 23.23 8.41
C MET A 428 -3.75 22.97 8.88
N PRO A 429 -3.52 22.53 10.14
CA PRO A 429 -2.20 22.16 10.61
C PRO A 429 -1.53 21.11 9.72
N LEU A 430 -0.21 21.15 9.58
CA LEU A 430 0.52 20.32 8.62
C LEU A 430 0.33 18.81 8.86
N GLY A 431 0.28 18.37 10.12
CA GLY A 431 0.03 16.96 10.46
C GLY A 431 -1.37 16.50 10.04
N PHE A 432 -2.38 17.33 10.25
CA PHE A 432 -3.76 17.07 9.81
C PHE A 432 -3.88 17.13 8.29
N THR A 433 -3.16 18.05 7.65
CA THR A 433 -3.04 18.12 6.19
C THR A 433 -2.44 16.83 5.63
N ALA A 434 -1.34 16.35 6.20
CA ALA A 434 -0.69 15.12 5.77
C ALA A 434 -1.62 13.89 5.91
N MET A 435 -2.33 13.78 7.03
CA MET A 435 -3.34 12.74 7.22
C MET A 435 -4.49 12.84 6.20
N SER A 436 -5.02 14.06 6.00
CA SER A 436 -6.11 14.35 5.06
C SER A 436 -5.73 14.01 3.62
N VAL A 437 -4.54 14.42 3.17
CA VAL A 437 -4.04 14.15 1.82
C VAL A 437 -3.70 12.68 1.64
N SER A 438 -3.04 12.07 2.63
CA SER A 438 -2.70 10.64 2.61
C SER A 438 -3.95 9.77 2.47
N SER A 439 -4.98 10.11 3.24
CA SER A 439 -6.31 9.52 3.18
C SER A 439 -6.98 9.82 1.83
N GLY A 440 -7.13 11.10 1.50
CA GLY A 440 -7.82 11.62 0.32
C GLY A 440 -7.26 11.16 -1.02
N ILE A 441 -6.10 10.50 -1.07
CA ILE A 441 -5.62 9.85 -2.30
C ILE A 441 -5.22 8.38 -2.06
N SER A 442 -5.35 7.89 -0.82
CA SER A 442 -4.93 6.56 -0.36
C SER A 442 -3.46 6.24 -0.70
N HIS A 443 -2.58 7.23 -0.50
CA HIS A 443 -1.19 7.18 -0.93
C HIS A 443 -0.30 6.32 -0.03
N PHE A 444 0.27 5.23 -0.55
CA PHE A 444 1.17 4.38 0.25
C PHE A 444 2.43 5.10 0.77
N GLY A 445 3.08 5.90 -0.08
CA GLY A 445 4.26 6.66 0.33
C GLY A 445 4.00 7.64 1.48
N LEU A 446 2.95 8.47 1.38
CA LEU A 446 2.59 9.43 2.43
C LEU A 446 2.06 8.75 3.69
N PHE A 447 1.33 7.63 3.54
CA PHE A 447 0.93 6.75 4.64
C PHE A 447 2.16 6.25 5.40
N ALA A 448 3.11 5.62 4.72
CA ALA A 448 4.31 5.07 5.34
C ALA A 448 5.19 6.17 5.95
N ALA A 449 5.28 7.34 5.32
CA ALA A 449 6.01 8.48 5.87
C ALA A 449 5.36 9.02 7.15
N THR A 450 4.03 9.13 7.16
CA THR A 450 3.26 9.56 8.34
C THR A 450 3.36 8.52 9.46
N GLN A 451 3.18 7.23 9.13
CA GLN A 451 3.34 6.11 10.07
C GLN A 451 4.77 6.08 10.65
N GLY A 452 5.77 6.44 9.84
CA GLY A 452 7.17 6.58 10.26
C GLY A 452 7.48 7.81 11.10
N GLY A 453 6.50 8.65 11.44
CA GLY A 453 6.64 9.79 12.36
C GLY A 453 7.07 11.10 11.71
N MET A 454 7.09 11.18 10.37
CA MET A 454 7.52 12.39 9.65
C MET A 454 6.71 13.65 10.03
N PHE A 455 5.41 13.50 10.32
CA PHE A 455 4.50 14.59 10.63
C PHE A 455 4.07 14.62 12.11
N GLY A 456 4.89 14.03 13.00
CA GLY A 456 4.63 13.98 14.44
C GLY A 456 3.99 12.66 14.91
N GLU A 457 4.04 12.47 16.23
CA GLU A 457 3.58 11.23 16.90
C GLU A 457 2.07 11.03 16.78
N GLU A 458 1.28 12.09 17.00
CA GLU A 458 -0.17 12.04 16.90
C GLU A 458 -0.63 11.58 15.50
N ALA A 459 -0.04 12.15 14.45
CA ALA A 459 -0.33 11.76 13.07
C ALA A 459 0.08 10.30 12.79
N SER A 460 1.21 9.83 13.33
CA SER A 460 1.68 8.44 13.21
C SER A 460 0.72 7.44 13.88
N LEU A 461 0.14 7.81 15.03
CA LEU A 461 -0.80 6.95 15.76
C LEU A 461 -2.20 6.90 15.12
N LEU A 462 -2.64 8.00 14.52
CA LEU A 462 -3.98 8.13 13.94
C LEU A 462 -4.05 7.70 12.47
N ILE A 463 -2.93 7.75 11.74
CA ILE A 463 -2.94 7.44 10.31
C ILE A 463 -3.49 6.04 9.97
N PRO A 464 -3.32 4.96 10.76
CA PRO A 464 -3.97 3.68 10.44
C PRO A 464 -5.50 3.78 10.35
N PHE A 465 -6.12 4.60 11.21
CA PHE A 465 -7.55 4.89 11.11
C PHE A 465 -7.86 5.87 9.97
N ILE A 466 -7.16 7.00 9.89
CA ILE A 466 -7.46 8.03 8.89
C ILE A 466 -7.22 7.54 7.46
N PHE A 467 -6.24 6.67 7.25
CA PHE A 467 -6.00 5.98 5.97
C PHE A 467 -7.04 4.90 5.65
N SER A 468 -7.82 4.45 6.62
CA SER A 468 -8.91 3.50 6.42
C SER A 468 -10.23 4.17 5.99
N MET A 469 -10.43 5.44 6.30
CA MET A 469 -11.60 6.23 5.90
C MET A 469 -11.86 6.34 4.38
N PRO A 470 -10.84 6.45 3.52
CA PRO A 470 -10.98 6.34 2.07
C PRO A 470 -11.66 5.03 1.65
N PHE A 471 -11.55 3.99 2.47
CA PHE A 471 -12.22 2.73 2.18
C PHE A 471 -13.74 2.76 2.37
N LEU A 472 -14.32 3.88 2.79
CA LEU A 472 -15.75 4.16 2.59
C LEU A 472 -16.09 4.48 1.13
N VAL A 473 -15.16 5.04 0.35
CA VAL A 473 -15.32 5.29 -1.10
C VAL A 473 -14.89 4.08 -1.93
N HIS A 474 -13.99 3.23 -1.42
CA HIS A 474 -13.54 2.02 -2.14
C HIS A 474 -14.69 1.08 -2.58
N PRO A 475 -15.80 0.90 -1.83
CA PRO A 475 -16.98 0.21 -2.36
C PRO A 475 -17.45 0.80 -3.68
N LEU A 476 -17.49 2.13 -3.80
CA LEU A 476 -17.86 2.82 -5.03
C LEU A 476 -16.79 2.62 -6.12
N VAL A 477 -15.51 2.77 -5.77
CA VAL A 477 -14.39 2.58 -6.73
C VAL A 477 -14.40 1.16 -7.30
N PHE A 478 -14.39 0.15 -6.44
CA PHE A 478 -14.36 -1.25 -6.85
C PHE A 478 -15.68 -1.71 -7.45
N PHE A 479 -16.82 -1.15 -7.06
CA PHE A 479 -18.08 -1.37 -7.78
C PHE A 479 -18.01 -0.85 -9.21
N MET A 480 -17.48 0.35 -9.41
CA MET A 480 -17.32 0.92 -10.74
C MET A 480 -16.36 0.11 -11.60
N PHE A 481 -15.21 -0.32 -11.06
CA PHE A 481 -14.29 -1.21 -11.77
C PHE A 481 -14.89 -2.61 -11.99
N GLY A 482 -15.64 -3.16 -11.03
CA GLY A 482 -16.35 -4.42 -11.20
C GLY A 482 -17.36 -4.36 -12.35
N ARG A 483 -18.16 -3.29 -12.41
CA ARG A 483 -19.06 -2.99 -13.53
C ARG A 483 -18.32 -2.82 -14.85
N ALA A 484 -17.16 -2.17 -14.83
CA ALA A 484 -16.32 -2.08 -16.02
C ALA A 484 -15.90 -3.47 -16.49
N MET A 485 -15.42 -4.32 -15.59
CA MET A 485 -15.01 -5.68 -15.90
C MET A 485 -16.16 -6.60 -16.36
N GLU A 486 -17.41 -6.30 -15.99
CA GLU A 486 -18.61 -6.94 -16.55
C GLU A 486 -18.91 -6.45 -17.99
N SER A 487 -18.49 -5.24 -18.34
CA SER A 487 -18.71 -4.56 -19.62
C SER A 487 -17.43 -4.51 -20.48
N ASP A 488 -16.73 -5.64 -20.60
CA ASP A 488 -15.47 -5.77 -21.37
C ASP A 488 -14.38 -4.75 -20.99
N GLY A 489 -14.41 -4.30 -19.74
CA GLY A 489 -13.49 -3.32 -19.19
C GLY A 489 -13.86 -1.86 -19.46
N GLU A 490 -14.96 -1.53 -20.13
CA GLU A 490 -15.39 -0.14 -20.34
C GLU A 490 -16.04 0.46 -19.09
N MET A 491 -15.48 1.58 -18.61
CA MET A 491 -15.90 2.23 -17.38
C MET A 491 -17.21 3.02 -17.56
N PRO A 492 -18.16 2.96 -16.60
CA PRO A 492 -19.41 3.74 -16.70
C PRO A 492 -19.13 5.24 -16.61
N ARG A 493 -19.38 5.99 -17.70
CA ARG A 493 -18.98 7.41 -17.80
C ARG A 493 -19.75 8.35 -16.88
N VAL A 494 -21.08 8.25 -16.90
CA VAL A 494 -21.95 9.19 -16.16
C VAL A 494 -21.70 9.12 -14.65
N PRO A 495 -21.64 7.94 -14.00
CA PRO A 495 -21.33 7.88 -12.58
C PRO A 495 -19.94 8.41 -12.25
N VAL A 496 -18.92 8.19 -13.09
CA VAL A 496 -17.58 8.79 -12.89
C VAL A 496 -17.68 10.31 -12.81
N PHE A 497 -18.38 10.97 -13.73
CA PHE A 497 -18.50 12.43 -13.73
C PHE A 497 -19.29 12.96 -12.52
N ILE A 498 -20.35 12.25 -12.12
CA ILE A 498 -21.13 12.61 -10.92
C ILE A 498 -20.23 12.52 -9.67
N LEU A 499 -19.49 11.42 -9.51
CA LEU A 499 -18.61 11.21 -8.36
C LEU A 499 -17.46 12.22 -8.34
N ALA A 500 -16.89 12.56 -9.50
CA ALA A 500 -15.88 13.61 -9.60
C ALA A 500 -16.44 14.98 -9.18
N GLY A 501 -17.67 15.32 -9.60
CA GLY A 501 -18.35 16.56 -9.23
C GLY A 501 -18.67 16.64 -7.73
N ILE A 502 -19.20 15.55 -7.15
CA ILE A 502 -19.45 15.45 -5.70
C ILE A 502 -18.12 15.60 -4.94
N GLY A 503 -17.05 14.95 -5.40
CA GLY A 503 -15.72 15.08 -4.82
C GLY A 503 -15.23 16.52 -4.82
N LEU A 504 -15.35 17.23 -5.96
CA LEU A 504 -14.95 18.64 -6.06
C LEU A 504 -15.72 19.52 -5.08
N LEU A 505 -17.06 19.42 -5.04
CA LEU A 505 -17.89 20.18 -4.12
C LEU A 505 -17.52 19.89 -2.65
N GLY A 506 -17.26 18.63 -2.34
CA GLY A 506 -16.86 18.21 -1.01
C GLY A 506 -15.46 18.69 -0.60
N VAL A 507 -14.50 18.72 -1.53
CA VAL A 507 -13.18 19.33 -1.27
C VAL A 507 -13.31 20.82 -0.98
N LEU A 508 -14.12 21.55 -1.76
CA LEU A 508 -14.38 22.98 -1.54
C LEU A 508 -15.08 23.22 -0.19
N TYR A 509 -16.05 22.39 0.17
CA TYR A 509 -16.70 22.44 1.48
C TYR A 509 -15.70 22.19 2.61
N SER A 510 -14.86 21.16 2.49
CA SER A 510 -13.85 20.84 3.50
C SER A 510 -12.89 21.99 3.73
N MET A 511 -12.52 22.77 2.69
CA MET A 511 -11.68 23.97 2.82
C MET A 511 -12.34 25.10 3.61
N ILE A 512 -13.68 25.22 3.56
CA ILE A 512 -14.43 26.24 4.31
C ILE A 512 -14.68 25.80 5.74
N ALA A 513 -14.71 24.49 5.98
CA ALA A 513 -14.97 23.87 7.27
C ALA A 513 -13.71 23.65 8.13
N VAL A 514 -12.52 23.91 7.59
CA VAL A 514 -11.26 24.01 8.35
C VAL A 514 -11.32 25.25 9.24
#